data_AF-A0A2J4PL98-F1
#
_entry.id   AF-A0A2J4PL98-F1
#
_cell.length_a   1.000
_cell.length_b   1.000
_cell.length_c   1.000
_cell.angle_alpha   90.00
_cell.angle_beta   90.00
_cell.angle_gamma   90.00
#
_symmetry.space_group_name_H-M   'P 1'
#
loop_
_entity.id
_entity.type
_entity.pdbx_description
1 polymer ?
#
loop_
_entity_poly.entity_id
_entity_poly.type
_entity_poly.pdbx_seq_one_letter_code
_entity_poly.pdbx_strand_id
1 'polypeptide(L)' 'VLFTTHDPTHALQVANQTLLLLPDGEWLAGESAAVLTEANLQRAYGLAVRKVHPPGSALPLLAPQFTIRR' A
#
# COMPACT_ATOMS: atom_id res chain seq x y z
N VAL A 1 -12.40 14.71 0.59
CA VAL A 1 -12.29 14.21 -0.80
C VAL A 1 -12.30 12.69 -0.75
N LEU A 2 -13.01 12.04 -1.68
CA LEU A 2 -12.98 10.58 -1.84
C LEU A 2 -12.43 10.27 -3.24
N PHE A 3 -11.49 9.35 -3.33
CA PHE A 3 -10.89 8.91 -4.58
C PHE A 3 -10.45 7.46 -4.47
N THR A 4 -10.19 6.84 -5.63
CA THR A 4 -9.57 5.52 -5.74
C THR A 4 -8.21 5.66 -6.39
N THR A 5 -7.24 4.85 -5.97
CA THR A 5 -5.94 4.77 -6.63
C THR A 5 -5.44 3.33 -6.60
N HIS A 6 -4.73 2.94 -7.66
CA HIS A 6 -4.03 1.66 -7.73
C HIS A 6 -2.61 1.75 -7.16
N ASP A 7 -2.12 2.96 -6.89
CA ASP A 7 -0.80 3.19 -6.29
C ASP A 7 -0.95 3.39 -4.77
N PRO A 8 -0.57 2.38 -3.95
CA PRO A 8 -0.69 2.50 -2.50
C PRO A 8 0.28 3.53 -1.92
N THR A 9 1.36 3.90 -2.63
CA THR A 9 2.24 5.00 -2.24
C THR A 9 1.50 6.32 -2.32
N HIS A 10 0.77 6.56 -3.40
CA HIS A 10 -0.06 7.75 -3.55
C HIS A 10 -1.12 7.84 -2.44
N ALA A 11 -1.79 6.73 -2.12
CA ALA A 11 -2.73 6.69 -1.00
C ALA A 11 -2.05 7.00 0.35
N LEU A 12 -0.89 6.40 0.63
CA LEU A 12 -0.14 6.63 1.87
C LEU A 12 0.30 8.08 2.04
N GLN A 13 0.63 8.76 0.95
CA GLN A 13 1.19 10.11 0.99
C GLN A 13 0.12 11.22 0.99
N VAL A 14 -1.06 10.97 0.40
CA VAL A 14 -2.07 12.02 0.17
C VAL A 14 -3.34 11.80 0.97
N ALA A 15 -3.73 10.55 1.27
CA ALA A 15 -4.97 10.28 1.98
C ALA A 15 -4.78 10.30 3.50
N ASN A 16 -5.67 10.98 4.22
CA ASN A 16 -5.72 10.89 5.69
C ASN A 16 -6.27 9.55 6.17
N GLN A 17 -7.23 8.99 5.44
CA GLN A 17 -7.88 7.72 5.74
C GLN A 17 -7.90 6.86 4.48
N THR A 18 -7.77 5.55 4.66
CA THR A 18 -7.80 4.57 3.57
C THR A 18 -8.84 3.50 3.86
N LEU A 19 -9.67 3.20 2.86
CA LEU A 19 -10.44 1.95 2.77
C LEU A 19 -9.68 1.00 1.86
N LEU A 20 -9.11 -0.06 2.41
CA LEU A 20 -8.42 -1.11 1.67
C LEU A 20 -9.39 -2.28 1.45
N LEU A 21 -9.65 -2.59 0.18
CA LEU A 21 -10.45 -3.75 -0.20
C LEU A 21 -9.54 -4.98 -0.28
N LEU A 22 -10.01 -6.09 0.26
CA LEU A 22 -9.27 -7.34 0.39
C LEU A 22 -9.99 -8.46 -0.39
N PRO A 23 -9.34 -9.62 -0.58
CA PRO A 23 -10.01 -10.80 -1.12
C PRO A 23 -11.26 -11.18 -0.32
N ASP A 24 -12.14 -11.96 -0.95
CA ASP A 24 -13.35 -12.53 -0.33
C ASP A 24 -14.35 -11.50 0.23
N GLY A 25 -14.33 -10.27 -0.30
CA GLY A 25 -15.25 -9.19 0.09
C GLY A 25 -14.93 -8.55 1.45
N GLU A 26 -13.77 -8.87 2.02
CA GLU A 26 -13.28 -8.25 3.24
C GLU A 26 -12.75 -6.82 2.97
N TRP A 27 -12.68 -6.01 4.03
CA TRP A 27 -12.13 -4.67 3.95
C TRP A 27 -11.52 -4.22 5.28
N LEU A 28 -10.61 -3.25 5.20
CA LEU A 28 -10.05 -2.55 6.35
C LEU A 28 -10.19 -1.04 6.13
N ALA A 29 -10.58 -0.31 7.17
CA ALA A 29 -10.70 1.15 7.11
C ALA A 29 -10.04 1.81 8.32
N GLY A 30 -9.40 2.95 8.10
CA GLY A 30 -8.74 3.73 9.16
C GLY A 30 -7.69 4.67 8.62
N GLU A 31 -6.79 5.14 9.48
CA GLU A 31 -5.67 5.99 9.09
C GLU A 31 -4.78 5.29 8.06
N SER A 32 -4.41 6.01 7.00
CA SER A 32 -3.67 5.43 5.88
C SER A 32 -2.37 4.76 6.32
N ALA A 33 -1.66 5.34 7.30
CA ALA A 33 -0.43 4.75 7.85
C ALA A 33 -0.67 3.44 8.63
N ALA A 34 -1.84 3.28 9.25
CA ALA A 34 -2.24 2.09 10.00
C ALA A 34 -2.84 1.01 9.09
N VAL A 35 -3.48 1.39 7.98
CA VAL A 35 -4.09 0.46 7.02
C VAL A 35 -3.07 -0.04 5.98
N LEU A 36 -2.24 0.85 5.42
CA LEU A 36 -1.28 0.54 4.35
C LEU A 36 0.04 -0.02 4.92
N THR A 37 -0.07 -1.12 5.68
CA THR A 37 1.06 -1.89 6.19
C THR A 37 1.52 -2.93 5.17
N GLU A 38 2.78 -3.37 5.26
CA GLU A 38 3.31 -4.42 4.37
C GLU A 38 2.45 -5.70 4.40
N ALA A 39 1.99 -6.11 5.58
CA ALA A 39 1.16 -7.30 5.75
C ALA A 39 -0.22 -7.15 5.08
N ASN A 40 -0.89 -6.01 5.28
CA ASN A 40 -2.20 -5.75 4.67
C ASN A 40 -2.09 -5.65 3.15
N LEU A 41 -1.04 -4.99 2.65
CA LEU A 41 -0.79 -4.87 1.21
C LEU A 41 -0.40 -6.20 0.58
N GLN A 42 0.35 -7.05 1.28
CA GLN A 42 0.61 -8.42 0.81
C GLN A 42 -0.68 -9.23 0.69
N ARG A 43 -1.60 -9.08 1.65
CA ARG A 43 -2.90 -9.74 1.60
C ARG A 43 -3.79 -9.19 0.47
N ALA A 44 -3.76 -7.88 0.22
CA ALA A 44 -4.49 -7.23 -0.87
C ALA A 44 -3.96 -7.61 -2.26
N TYR A 45 -2.64 -7.60 -2.45
CA TYR A 45 -2.01 -7.78 -3.76
C TYR A 45 -1.52 -9.21 -4.04
N GLY A 46 -1.50 -10.10 -3.04
CA GLY A 46 -1.03 -11.48 -3.19
C GLY A 46 0.49 -11.63 -3.36
N LEU A 47 1.27 -10.57 -3.12
CA LEU A 47 2.73 -10.55 -3.25
C LEU A 47 3.35 -9.64 -2.19
N ALA A 48 4.61 -9.90 -1.84
CA ALA A 48 5.30 -9.11 -0.82
C ALA A 48 5.48 -7.66 -1.27
N VAL A 49 5.01 -6.71 -0.44
CA VAL A 49 5.23 -5.28 -0.63
C VAL A 49 6.14 -4.79 0.50
N ARG A 50 7.16 -3.99 0.17
CA ARG A 50 8.11 -3.47 1.15
C ARG A 50 8.10 -1.95 1.18
N LYS A 51 8.16 -1.40 2.39
CA LYS A 51 8.34 0.02 2.62
C LYS A 51 9.82 0.35 2.49
N VAL A 52 10.16 1.07 1.42
CA VAL A 52 11.53 1.49 1.14
C VAL A 52 11.67 2.99 1.39
N HIS A 53 12.86 3.40 1.84
CA HIS A 53 13.22 4.81 2.05
C HIS A 53 14.34 5.17 1.09
N PRO A 54 14.02 5.58 -0.16
CA PRO A 54 15.04 5.93 -1.13
C PRO A 54 15.85 7.15 -0.65
N PRO A 55 17.17 7.17 -0.91
CA PRO A 55 17.98 8.36 -0.66
C PRO A 55 17.39 9.59 -1.36
N GLY A 56 17.28 10.71 -0.62
CA GLY A 56 16.73 11.97 -1.15
C GLY A 56 15.21 12.07 -1.17
N SER A 57 14.46 11.03 -0.77
CA SER A 57 13.01 11.12 -0.58
C SER A 57 12.67 11.39 0.87
N ALA A 58 11.80 12.38 1.13
CA ALA A 58 11.26 12.64 2.46
C ALA A 58 10.19 11.63 2.89
N LEU A 59 9.59 10.91 1.93
CA LEU A 59 8.49 9.98 2.15
C LEU A 59 8.88 8.57 1.69
N PRO A 60 8.39 7.52 2.38
CA PRO A 60 8.61 6.16 1.95
C PRO A 60 7.85 5.85 0.66
N LEU A 61 8.34 4.85 -0.07
CA LEU A 61 7.63 4.22 -1.18
C LEU A 61 7.22 2.79 -0.78
N LEU A 62 6.10 2.32 -1.33
CA LEU A 62 5.65 0.95 -1.19
C LEU A 62 6.00 0.19 -2.47
N ALA A 63 7.01 -0.68 -2.39
CA ALA A 63 7.58 -1.38 -3.53
C ALA A 63 7.12 -2.84 -3.56
N PRO A 64 6.33 -3.28 -4.57
CA PRO A 64 6.04 -4.68 -4.78
C PRO A 64 7.31 -5.45 -5.18
N GLN A 65 7.49 -6.65 -4.62
CA GLN A 65 8.63 -7.51 -4.93
C GLN A 65 8.25 -8.58 -5.95
N PHE A 66 9.03 -8.66 -7.02
CA PHE A 66 8.88 -9.68 -8.06
C PHE A 66 10.17 -10.47 -8.21
N THR A 67 10.05 -11.77 -8.44
CA THR A 67 11.17 -12.60 -8.90
C THR A 67 11.02 -12.79 -10.40
N ILE A 68 11.94 -12.23 -11.18
CA ILE A 68 11.98 -12.41 -12.63
C ILE A 68 12.98 -13.54 -12.92
N ARG A 69 12.50 -14.66 -13.47
CA ARG A 69 13.38 -15.72 -13.98
C ARG A 69 13.64 -15.45 -15.47
N ARG A 70 14.91 -15.46 -15.85
CA ARG A 70 15.35 -15.29 -17.25
C ARG A 70 15.45 -16.65 -17.92
#